data_AF-A9WQB7-F1
#
_entry.id   AF-A9WQB7-F1
#
_cell.length_a   1.000
_cell.length_b   1.000
_cell.length_c   1.000
_cell.angle_alpha   90.00
_cell.angle_beta   90.00
_cell.angle_gamma   90.00
#
_symmetry.space_group_name_H-M   'P 1'
#
loop_
_entity.id
_entity.type
_entity.pdbx_description
1 polymer ?
#
loop_
_entity_poly.entity_id
_entity_poly.type
_entity_poly.pdbx_seq_one_letter_code
_entity_poly.pdbx_strand_id
1 'polypeptide(L)'
;MAVKNAATLIAKPAPVNPQPTPAPVPLPGDKGSAAPAAAASPGAVVGGAVGLGAIGAAIFYGRRASGRKKYGAEMTQANAAYTSVTMDLQVTELNAKTIPSSSRYGGKVLHYWDEFAARYRALTEKKATLDALSKAQQAKKTSIDLARQFRAEATDLDSVDDLIADTNALLTMNSGWSEAWHRQSGLLLAELQGIPEMLARPVTVGSPETAAVLRTVVTEIPQAIEQWGASLAGRSVTPEQALDGLKILRDRLSSALTAHIEAVTAAIARTTREAELMKERMSAVQREQANFRRTSRSIVDAAYPAAQLATIVGFNQAFQAAQNELAKNLAAATAAAQPTTGYGSSGGSFSGSGSSSTF
;
A
#
# COMPACT_ATOMS: atom_id res chain seq x y z
N MET A 1 -7.93 5.92 -61.33
CA MET A 1 -6.69 5.14 -61.16
C MET A 1 -6.87 4.25 -59.95
N ALA A 2 -6.89 2.94 -60.18
CA ALA A 2 -7.09 1.92 -59.16
C ALA A 2 -5.72 1.40 -58.71
N VAL A 3 -5.49 1.30 -57.40
CA VAL A 3 -4.57 0.32 -56.81
C VAL A 3 -5.21 -0.20 -55.53
N LYS A 4 -5.59 -1.48 -55.58
CA LYS A 4 -6.00 -2.34 -54.46
C LYS A 4 -4.77 -2.69 -53.63
N ASN A 5 -4.93 -2.90 -52.31
CA ASN A 5 -4.22 -3.89 -51.48
C ASN A 5 -4.80 -3.83 -50.05
N ALA A 6 -5.65 -4.78 -49.67
CA ALA A 6 -5.30 -6.09 -49.08
C ALA A 6 -5.28 -6.00 -47.53
N ALA A 7 -6.48 -6.00 -46.95
CA ALA A 7 -6.69 -6.18 -45.52
C ALA A 7 -6.60 -7.69 -45.20
N THR A 8 -5.49 -8.11 -44.62
CA THR A 8 -5.35 -9.46 -44.04
C THR A 8 -5.99 -9.45 -42.65
N LEU A 9 -7.19 -10.02 -42.57
CA LEU A 9 -7.85 -10.42 -41.33
C LEU A 9 -7.03 -11.52 -40.64
N ILE A 10 -6.41 -11.22 -39.50
CA ILE A 10 -5.93 -12.25 -38.59
C ILE A 10 -7.06 -12.57 -37.62
N ALA A 11 -7.63 -13.77 -37.80
CA ALA A 11 -8.68 -14.33 -36.97
C ALA A 11 -8.17 -14.52 -35.53
N LYS A 12 -8.97 -14.02 -34.57
CA LYS A 12 -8.80 -14.24 -33.13
C LYS A 12 -9.02 -15.74 -32.83
N PRO A 13 -8.10 -16.44 -32.15
CA PRO A 13 -8.33 -17.83 -31.76
C PRO A 13 -9.44 -17.91 -30.71
N ALA A 14 -10.36 -18.86 -30.89
CA ALA A 14 -11.44 -19.17 -29.96
C ALA A 14 -10.87 -19.65 -28.61
N PRO A 15 -11.54 -19.34 -27.48
CA PRO A 15 -11.10 -19.80 -26.17
C PRO A 15 -11.23 -21.32 -26.06
N VAL A 16 -10.10 -21.98 -25.79
CA VAL A 16 -10.03 -23.40 -25.45
C VAL A 16 -10.67 -23.59 -24.07
N ASN A 17 -11.74 -24.38 -24.04
CA ASN A 17 -12.49 -24.73 -22.84
C ASN A 17 -11.66 -25.74 -22.02
N PRO A 18 -11.25 -25.44 -20.76
CA PRO A 18 -10.47 -26.38 -19.98
C PRO A 18 -11.34 -27.59 -19.59
N GLN A 19 -10.90 -28.78 -19.98
CA GLN A 19 -11.51 -30.05 -19.56
C GLN A 19 -11.51 -30.18 -18.02
N PRO A 20 -12.55 -30.80 -17.44
CA PRO A 20 -12.60 -31.07 -16.01
C PRO A 20 -11.56 -32.13 -15.62
N THR A 21 -10.72 -31.79 -14.65
CA THR A 21 -9.79 -32.73 -14.00
C THR A 21 -10.55 -33.90 -13.35
N PRO A 22 -10.11 -35.15 -13.54
CA PRO A 22 -10.74 -36.31 -12.92
C PRO A 22 -10.48 -36.36 -11.41
N ALA A 23 -11.50 -36.81 -10.65
CA ALA A 23 -11.44 -37.01 -9.22
C ALA A 23 -10.46 -38.13 -8.82
N PRO A 24 -9.79 -38.04 -7.66
CA PRO A 24 -8.87 -39.07 -7.21
C PRO A 24 -9.60 -40.36 -6.81
N VAL A 25 -9.10 -41.48 -7.35
CA VAL A 25 -9.47 -42.86 -7.04
C VAL A 25 -8.96 -43.24 -5.64
N PRO A 26 -9.76 -43.89 -4.76
CA PRO A 26 -9.29 -44.39 -3.48
C PRO A 26 -8.60 -45.76 -3.65
N LEU A 27 -7.44 -45.93 -3.03
CA LEU A 27 -6.76 -47.22 -2.90
C LEU A 27 -7.18 -47.95 -1.61
N PRO A 28 -7.14 -49.30 -1.61
CA PRO A 28 -7.89 -50.14 -0.70
C PRO A 28 -7.20 -50.47 0.63
N GLY A 29 -8.08 -50.82 1.58
CA GLY A 29 -7.91 -51.38 2.91
C GLY A 29 -6.56 -51.94 3.38
N ASP A 30 -6.31 -51.72 4.66
CA ASP A 30 -5.88 -52.81 5.53
C ASP A 30 -6.75 -52.86 6.80
N LYS A 31 -7.19 -54.08 7.13
CA LYS A 31 -8.06 -54.42 8.26
C LYS A 31 -7.16 -54.92 9.39
N GLY A 32 -7.30 -54.38 10.58
CA GLY A 32 -6.67 -54.91 11.78
C GLY A 32 -7.48 -54.53 13.02
N SER A 33 -8.38 -55.41 13.42
CA SER A 33 -9.26 -55.34 14.58
C SER A 33 -8.52 -55.12 15.91
N ALA A 34 -9.10 -54.29 16.78
CA ALA A 34 -9.29 -54.60 18.19
C ALA A 34 -10.38 -53.68 18.77
N ALA A 35 -11.51 -54.26 19.15
CA ALA A 35 -12.44 -53.65 20.10
C ALA A 35 -11.81 -53.65 21.51
N PRO A 36 -12.32 -52.80 22.43
CA PRO A 36 -13.13 -53.42 23.47
C PRO A 36 -14.42 -52.66 23.79
N ALA A 37 -15.34 -53.45 24.34
CA ALA A 37 -16.69 -53.15 24.73
C ALA A 37 -16.79 -52.07 25.84
N ALA A 38 -17.89 -51.32 25.77
CA ALA A 38 -18.34 -50.45 26.83
C ALA A 38 -19.00 -51.26 27.96
N ALA A 39 -18.57 -51.02 29.19
CA ALA A 39 -19.33 -51.29 30.41
C ALA A 39 -19.17 -50.08 31.34
N ALA A 40 -20.25 -49.36 31.58
CA ALA A 40 -20.43 -48.39 32.67
C ALA A 40 -20.83 -49.16 33.94
N SER A 41 -20.59 -48.83 35.22
CA SER A 41 -20.04 -47.72 36.04
C SER A 41 -20.04 -48.29 37.51
N PRO A 42 -19.63 -47.63 38.64
CA PRO A 42 -19.36 -46.20 38.89
C PRO A 42 -18.08 -45.90 39.73
N GLY A 43 -17.57 -44.67 39.61
CA GLY A 43 -16.68 -44.08 40.62
C GLY A 43 -15.42 -43.43 40.08
N ALA A 44 -15.19 -42.18 40.52
CA ALA A 44 -14.00 -41.34 40.33
C ALA A 44 -13.86 -40.59 38.97
N VAL A 45 -14.47 -39.40 38.95
CA VAL A 45 -14.02 -38.14 38.32
C VAL A 45 -12.80 -38.25 37.38
N VAL A 46 -13.02 -38.58 36.10
CA VAL A 46 -12.10 -38.25 34.99
C VAL A 46 -12.94 -37.93 33.75
N GLY A 47 -13.56 -36.75 33.73
CA GLY A 47 -14.35 -36.27 32.59
C GLY A 47 -14.00 -34.81 32.31
N GLY A 48 -13.15 -34.57 31.31
CA GLY A 48 -12.88 -33.19 30.87
C GLY A 48 -11.64 -32.94 30.00
N ALA A 49 -10.73 -33.90 29.79
CA ALA A 49 -9.45 -33.61 29.12
C ALA A 49 -9.37 -33.94 27.62
N VAL A 50 -10.21 -34.83 27.07
CA VAL A 50 -10.06 -35.31 25.68
C VAL A 50 -10.64 -34.34 24.64
N GLY A 51 -11.67 -33.56 24.99
CA GLY A 51 -12.29 -32.58 24.08
C GLY A 51 -11.45 -31.32 23.82
N LEU A 52 -10.66 -30.87 24.80
CA LEU A 52 -9.85 -29.65 24.69
C LEU A 52 -8.60 -29.84 23.82
N GLY A 53 -8.01 -31.05 23.81
CA GLY A 53 -6.84 -31.38 22.98
C GLY A 53 -7.13 -31.36 21.48
N ALA A 54 -8.29 -31.91 21.07
CA ALA A 54 -8.70 -31.94 19.66
C ALA A 54 -9.04 -30.54 19.11
N ILE A 55 -9.70 -29.70 19.92
CA ILE A 55 -10.01 -28.31 19.57
C ILE A 55 -8.71 -27.47 19.51
N GLY A 56 -7.82 -27.63 20.48
CA GLY A 56 -6.51 -26.95 20.49
C GLY A 56 -5.64 -27.34 19.29
N ALA A 57 -5.61 -28.62 18.93
CA ALA A 57 -4.92 -29.11 17.73
C ALA A 57 -5.54 -28.53 16.45
N ALA A 58 -6.87 -28.55 16.30
CA ALA A 58 -7.55 -27.98 15.14
C ALA A 58 -7.29 -26.48 14.98
N ILE A 59 -7.31 -25.70 16.08
CA ILE A 59 -6.96 -24.27 16.07
C ILE A 59 -5.50 -24.09 15.67
N PHE A 60 -4.58 -24.89 16.22
CA PHE A 60 -3.15 -24.81 15.90
C PHE A 60 -2.87 -25.13 14.41
N TYR A 61 -3.41 -26.22 13.89
CA TYR A 61 -3.28 -26.60 12.48
C TYR A 61 -3.96 -25.59 11.55
N GLY A 62 -5.12 -25.05 11.94
CA GLY A 62 -5.83 -24.00 11.21
C GLY A 62 -5.02 -22.71 11.10
N ARG A 63 -4.42 -22.25 12.21
CA ARG A 63 -3.52 -21.09 12.21
C ARG A 63 -2.28 -21.33 11.34
N ARG A 64 -1.72 -22.54 11.37
CA ARG A 64 -0.55 -22.90 10.54
C ARG A 64 -0.89 -22.97 9.06
N ALA A 65 -2.07 -23.48 8.70
CA ALA A 65 -2.55 -23.48 7.32
C ALA A 65 -2.82 -22.05 6.82
N SER A 66 -3.45 -21.21 7.64
CA SER A 66 -3.67 -19.79 7.32
C SER A 66 -2.35 -19.03 7.15
N GLY A 67 -1.38 -19.24 8.04
CA GLY A 67 -0.05 -18.63 7.93
C GLY A 67 0.66 -18.99 6.62
N ARG A 68 0.63 -20.26 6.22
CA ARG A 68 1.20 -20.71 4.93
C ARG A 68 0.50 -20.09 3.73
N LYS A 69 -0.83 -19.94 3.76
CA LYS A 69 -1.58 -19.26 2.69
C LYS A 69 -1.15 -17.80 2.56
N LYS A 70 -1.00 -17.10 3.68
CA LYS A 70 -0.50 -15.71 3.70
C LYS A 70 0.92 -15.61 3.15
N TYR A 71 1.82 -16.47 3.62
CA TYR A 71 3.19 -16.56 3.10
C TYR A 71 3.20 -16.80 1.58
N GLY A 72 2.44 -17.79 1.11
CA GLY A 72 2.35 -18.11 -0.32
C GLY A 72 1.83 -16.95 -1.15
N ALA A 73 0.81 -16.23 -0.67
CA ALA A 73 0.28 -15.05 -1.36
C ALA A 73 1.32 -13.92 -1.48
N GLU A 74 2.07 -13.63 -0.41
CA GLU A 74 3.15 -12.64 -0.42
C GLU A 74 4.26 -13.06 -1.40
N MET A 75 4.66 -14.34 -1.38
CA MET A 75 5.68 -14.88 -2.29
C MET A 75 5.25 -14.88 -3.76
N THR A 76 3.99 -15.21 -4.07
CA THR A 76 3.49 -15.17 -5.46
C THR A 76 3.60 -13.76 -6.04
N GLN A 77 3.17 -12.74 -5.29
CA GLN A 77 3.26 -11.35 -5.72
C GLN A 77 4.72 -10.90 -5.84
N ALA A 78 5.55 -11.24 -4.86
CA ALA A 78 6.98 -10.90 -4.88
C ALA A 78 7.72 -11.55 -6.06
N ASN A 79 7.43 -12.82 -6.34
CA ASN A 79 8.05 -13.56 -7.44
C ASN A 79 7.65 -13.00 -8.80
N ALA A 80 6.42 -12.48 -8.96
CA ALA A 80 6.01 -11.81 -10.19
C ALA A 80 6.88 -10.56 -10.44
N ALA A 81 6.99 -9.66 -9.46
CA ALA A 81 7.83 -8.46 -9.57
C ALA A 81 9.32 -8.79 -9.74
N TYR A 82 9.85 -9.77 -8.98
CA TYR A 82 11.24 -10.22 -9.14
C TYR A 82 11.52 -10.78 -10.53
N THR A 83 10.58 -11.54 -11.10
CA THR A 83 10.72 -12.12 -12.44
C THR A 83 10.70 -11.03 -13.50
N SER A 84 9.79 -10.06 -13.38
CA SER A 84 9.73 -8.87 -14.23
C SER A 84 11.10 -8.18 -14.32
N VAL A 85 11.63 -7.74 -13.17
CA VAL A 85 12.97 -7.14 -13.04
C VAL A 85 14.09 -7.99 -13.64
N THR A 86 14.05 -9.31 -13.43
CA THR A 86 15.10 -10.21 -13.92
C THR A 86 15.08 -10.34 -15.44
N MET A 87 13.88 -10.38 -16.04
CA MET A 87 13.73 -10.50 -17.49
C MET A 87 14.12 -9.22 -18.21
N ASP A 88 13.86 -8.07 -17.58
CA ASP A 88 14.06 -6.76 -18.19
C ASP A 88 15.43 -6.13 -17.86
N LEU A 89 16.25 -6.74 -17.00
CA LEU A 89 17.54 -6.23 -16.53
C LEU A 89 18.45 -5.65 -17.63
N GLN A 90 18.59 -6.33 -18.77
CA GLN A 90 19.42 -5.86 -19.89
C GLN A 90 18.81 -4.66 -20.60
N VAL A 91 17.48 -4.62 -20.70
CA VAL A 91 16.72 -3.50 -21.25
C VAL A 91 16.82 -2.30 -20.32
N THR A 92 16.71 -2.51 -19.00
CA THR A 92 16.94 -1.48 -17.98
C THR A 92 18.33 -0.87 -18.11
N GLU A 93 19.37 -1.70 -18.21
CA GLU A 93 20.76 -1.23 -18.36
C GLU A 93 20.94 -0.41 -19.64
N LEU A 94 20.38 -0.87 -20.75
CA LEU A 94 20.40 -0.13 -22.01
C LEU A 94 19.69 1.21 -21.87
N ASN A 95 18.48 1.23 -21.30
CA ASN A 95 17.73 2.46 -21.05
C ASN A 95 18.54 3.43 -20.19
N ALA A 96 19.13 2.97 -19.08
CA ALA A 96 19.95 3.79 -18.20
C ALA A 96 21.14 4.41 -18.94
N LYS A 97 21.85 3.64 -19.78
CA LYS A 97 22.97 4.15 -20.59
C LYS A 97 22.55 5.21 -21.63
N THR A 98 21.28 5.25 -21.98
CA THR A 98 20.75 6.14 -23.03
C THR A 98 20.14 7.42 -22.44
N ILE A 99 19.85 7.45 -21.14
CA ILE A 99 19.36 8.65 -20.45
C ILE A 99 20.43 9.75 -20.48
N PRO A 100 20.10 10.98 -20.93
CA PRO A 100 21.04 12.10 -20.88
C PRO A 100 21.39 12.49 -19.44
N SER A 101 22.61 12.21 -18.99
CA SER A 101 23.06 12.51 -17.62
C SER A 101 23.11 14.00 -17.29
N SER A 102 23.24 14.86 -18.30
CA SER A 102 23.17 16.32 -18.16
C SER A 102 21.74 16.85 -18.00
N SER A 103 20.71 16.03 -18.18
CA SER A 103 19.32 16.43 -17.92
C SER A 103 19.08 16.60 -16.42
N ARG A 104 18.29 17.62 -16.06
CA ARG A 104 17.88 17.89 -14.66
C ARG A 104 17.14 16.70 -14.04
N TYR A 105 16.32 16.04 -14.84
CA TYR A 105 15.56 14.86 -14.42
C TYR A 105 16.37 13.58 -14.63
N GLY A 106 17.02 13.44 -15.79
CA GLY A 106 17.79 12.25 -16.15
C GLY A 106 18.93 11.94 -15.17
N GLY A 107 19.77 12.93 -14.86
CA GLY A 107 20.88 12.74 -13.91
C GLY A 107 20.42 12.30 -12.51
N LYS A 108 19.25 12.78 -12.06
CA LYS A 108 18.69 12.39 -10.77
C LYS A 108 18.11 10.98 -10.76
N VAL A 109 17.46 10.58 -11.87
CA VAL A 109 16.96 9.22 -12.02
C VAL A 109 18.10 8.20 -12.06
N LEU A 110 19.24 8.56 -12.67
CA LEU A 110 20.41 7.68 -12.75
C LEU A 110 21.00 7.32 -11.36
N HIS A 111 20.80 8.13 -10.32
CA HIS A 111 21.18 7.74 -8.96
C HIS A 111 20.46 6.46 -8.50
N TYR A 112 19.23 6.21 -8.94
CA TYR A 112 18.52 4.96 -8.62
C TYR A 112 19.08 3.76 -9.38
N TRP A 113 19.60 3.99 -10.59
CA TRP A 113 20.31 2.98 -11.36
C TRP A 113 21.63 2.59 -10.69
N ASP A 114 22.38 3.56 -10.16
CA ASP A 114 23.66 3.30 -9.48
C ASP A 114 23.51 2.31 -8.30
N GLU A 115 22.38 2.36 -7.59
CA GLU A 115 22.06 1.44 -6.49
C GLU A 115 21.42 0.11 -6.96
N PHE A 116 20.90 0.06 -8.19
CA PHE A 116 20.04 -1.02 -8.69
C PHE A 116 20.72 -2.39 -8.59
N ALA A 117 21.95 -2.51 -9.06
CA ALA A 117 22.68 -3.79 -9.07
C ALA A 117 22.96 -4.34 -7.66
N ALA A 118 23.21 -3.47 -6.68
CA ALA A 118 23.38 -3.89 -5.28
C ALA A 118 22.05 -4.37 -4.68
N ARG A 119 20.97 -3.63 -4.95
CA ARG A 119 19.62 -3.96 -4.49
C ARG A 119 19.10 -5.25 -5.11
N TYR A 120 19.34 -5.46 -6.40
CA TYR A 120 18.98 -6.70 -7.10
C TYR A 120 19.67 -7.92 -6.49
N ARG A 121 20.99 -7.85 -6.23
CA ARG A 121 21.73 -8.94 -5.57
C ARG A 121 21.18 -9.27 -4.18
N ALA A 122 20.95 -8.24 -3.36
CA ALA A 122 20.37 -8.41 -2.03
C ALA A 122 18.96 -9.04 -2.10
N LEU A 123 18.18 -8.68 -3.11
CA LEU A 123 16.86 -9.24 -3.36
C LEU A 123 16.93 -10.72 -3.76
N THR A 124 17.89 -11.11 -4.61
CA THR A 124 18.15 -12.50 -5.00
C THR A 124 18.55 -13.38 -3.80
N GLU A 125 19.43 -12.88 -2.93
CA GLU A 125 19.83 -13.58 -1.70
C GLU A 125 18.65 -13.77 -0.74
N LYS A 126 17.81 -12.74 -0.60
CA LYS A 126 16.59 -12.80 0.21
C LYS A 126 15.59 -13.83 -0.35
N LYS A 127 15.41 -13.86 -1.67
CA LYS A 127 14.58 -14.86 -2.34
C LYS A 127 15.07 -16.28 -2.06
N ALA A 128 16.37 -16.55 -2.22
CA ALA A 128 16.95 -17.86 -1.94
C ALA A 128 16.72 -18.31 -0.50
N THR A 129 16.85 -17.39 0.46
CA THR A 129 16.59 -17.65 1.88
C THR A 129 15.12 -18.02 2.13
N LEU A 130 14.19 -17.29 1.52
CA LEU A 130 12.75 -17.54 1.63
C LEU A 130 12.33 -18.86 0.98
N ASP A 131 12.90 -19.19 -0.19
CA ASP A 131 12.62 -20.45 -0.90
C ASP A 131 13.14 -21.68 -0.13
N ALA A 132 14.21 -21.52 0.65
CA ALA A 132 14.77 -22.58 1.50
C ALA A 132 13.94 -22.86 2.78
N LEU A 133 12.94 -22.04 3.11
CA LEU A 133 12.14 -22.22 4.33
C LEU A 133 11.25 -23.47 4.24
N SER A 134 11.33 -24.32 5.26
CA SER A 134 10.41 -25.45 5.41
C SER A 134 8.96 -24.96 5.57
N LYS A 135 7.98 -25.82 5.21
CA LYS A 135 6.53 -25.55 5.42
C LYS A 135 6.19 -25.16 6.86
N ALA A 136 6.98 -25.64 7.82
CA ALA A 136 6.86 -25.29 9.23
C ALA A 136 7.24 -23.83 9.52
N GLN A 137 8.36 -23.39 8.94
CA GLN A 137 8.87 -22.04 9.09
C GLN A 137 8.01 -21.02 8.33
N GLN A 138 7.50 -21.36 7.15
CA GLN A 138 6.63 -20.49 6.35
C GLN A 138 5.37 -20.02 7.11
N ALA A 139 4.85 -20.84 8.02
CA ALA A 139 3.68 -20.50 8.81
C ALA A 139 3.95 -19.48 9.94
N LYS A 140 5.23 -19.20 10.25
CA LYS A 140 5.61 -18.28 11.32
C LYS A 140 5.38 -16.84 10.88
N LYS A 141 4.93 -15.99 11.81
CA LYS A 141 4.71 -14.56 11.57
C LYS A 141 5.97 -13.87 11.01
N THR A 142 7.13 -14.20 11.57
CA THR A 142 8.42 -13.65 11.11
C THR A 142 8.69 -13.94 9.64
N SER A 143 8.41 -15.15 9.17
CA SER A 143 8.59 -15.52 7.76
C SER A 143 7.60 -14.81 6.85
N ILE A 144 6.35 -14.61 7.31
CA ILE A 144 5.34 -13.85 6.58
C ILE A 144 5.76 -12.37 6.46
N ASP A 145 6.30 -11.80 7.53
CA ASP A 145 6.77 -10.41 7.52
C ASP A 145 8.01 -10.25 6.64
N LEU A 146 8.94 -11.22 6.62
CA LEU A 146 10.06 -11.26 5.67
C LEU A 146 9.59 -11.40 4.22
N ALA A 147 8.60 -12.26 3.94
CA ALA A 147 8.02 -12.39 2.60
C ALA A 147 7.33 -11.09 2.15
N ARG A 148 6.68 -10.37 3.08
CA ARG A 148 6.11 -9.04 2.80
C ARG A 148 7.18 -8.00 2.50
N GLN A 149 8.30 -8.00 3.24
CA GLN A 149 9.44 -7.12 2.95
C GLN A 149 10.04 -7.45 1.58
N PHE A 150 10.25 -8.73 1.28
CA PHE A 150 10.69 -9.18 -0.03
C PHE A 150 9.76 -8.71 -1.15
N ARG A 151 8.44 -8.83 -0.97
CA ARG A 151 7.45 -8.27 -1.90
C ARG A 151 7.63 -6.77 -2.10
N ALA A 152 7.69 -6.01 -1.01
CA ALA A 152 7.83 -4.56 -1.08
C ALA A 152 9.11 -4.13 -1.80
N GLU A 153 10.24 -4.81 -1.52
CA GLU A 153 11.52 -4.52 -2.17
C GLU A 153 11.54 -4.94 -3.64
N ALA A 154 10.92 -6.07 -4.00
CA ALA A 154 10.82 -6.51 -5.39
C ALA A 154 9.96 -5.53 -6.21
N THR A 155 8.80 -5.12 -5.68
CA THR A 155 7.94 -4.11 -6.33
C THR A 155 8.61 -2.74 -6.41
N ASP A 156 9.39 -2.34 -5.40
CA ASP A 156 10.14 -1.08 -5.45
C ASP A 156 11.32 -1.12 -6.44
N LEU A 157 11.87 -2.30 -6.73
CA LEU A 157 12.92 -2.45 -7.73
C LEU A 157 12.34 -2.47 -9.15
N ASP A 158 11.19 -3.14 -9.33
CA ASP A 158 10.38 -3.13 -10.56
C ASP A 158 9.98 -1.70 -10.95
N SER A 159 9.54 -0.89 -9.97
CA SER A 159 9.20 0.51 -10.25
C SER A 159 10.42 1.39 -10.57
N VAL A 160 11.64 0.98 -10.22
CA VAL A 160 12.86 1.67 -10.68
C VAL A 160 13.16 1.35 -12.14
N ASP A 161 12.92 0.13 -12.58
CA ASP A 161 13.06 -0.24 -13.99
C ASP A 161 12.07 0.56 -14.86
N ASP A 162 10.79 0.56 -14.49
CA ASP A 162 9.76 1.37 -15.15
C ASP A 162 10.13 2.86 -15.20
N LEU A 163 10.64 3.40 -14.09
CA LEU A 163 11.11 4.78 -14.00
C LEU A 163 12.24 5.06 -15.00
N ILE A 164 13.22 4.16 -15.10
CA ILE A 164 14.35 4.28 -16.03
C ILE A 164 13.83 4.21 -17.48
N ALA A 165 12.93 3.27 -17.78
CA ALA A 165 12.31 3.14 -19.10
C ALA A 165 11.52 4.39 -19.51
N ASP A 166 10.65 4.90 -18.62
CA ASP A 166 9.86 6.10 -18.86
C ASP A 166 10.74 7.35 -19.03
N THR A 167 11.81 7.45 -18.22
CA THR A 167 12.77 8.56 -18.30
C THR A 167 13.50 8.53 -19.63
N ASN A 168 14.00 7.37 -20.05
CA ASN A 168 14.63 7.22 -21.36
C ASN A 168 13.64 7.58 -22.47
N ALA A 169 12.43 7.02 -22.44
CA ALA A 169 11.40 7.24 -23.44
C ALA A 169 11.04 8.72 -23.63
N LEU A 170 10.81 9.43 -22.51
CA LEU A 170 10.48 10.86 -22.56
C LEU A 170 11.66 11.73 -22.96
N LEU A 171 12.82 11.58 -22.30
CA LEU A 171 13.94 12.49 -22.53
C LEU A 171 14.59 12.31 -23.92
N THR A 172 14.52 11.11 -24.48
CA THR A 172 14.99 10.84 -25.84
C THR A 172 13.89 10.97 -26.90
N MET A 173 12.64 11.19 -26.50
CA MET A 173 11.47 11.24 -27.38
C MET A 173 11.38 10.02 -28.33
N ASN A 174 11.73 8.83 -27.84
CA ASN A 174 11.66 7.59 -28.61
C ASN A 174 10.21 7.08 -28.75
N SER A 175 9.96 5.98 -29.45
CA SER A 175 8.59 5.51 -29.74
C SER A 175 7.70 5.28 -28.51
N GLY A 176 8.28 5.05 -27.32
CA GLY A 176 7.54 4.89 -26.07
C GLY A 176 7.16 6.20 -25.36
N TRP A 177 7.57 7.37 -25.88
CA TRP A 177 7.41 8.66 -25.19
C TRP A 177 5.95 8.95 -24.80
N SER A 178 4.99 8.59 -25.66
CA SER A 178 3.58 8.89 -25.43
C SER A 178 3.03 8.06 -24.27
N GLU A 179 3.33 6.76 -24.22
CA GLU A 179 2.90 5.92 -23.10
C GLU A 179 3.55 6.35 -21.78
N ALA A 180 4.84 6.69 -21.81
CA ALA A 180 5.53 7.24 -20.66
C ALA A 180 4.85 8.53 -20.19
N TRP A 181 4.52 9.47 -21.09
CA TRP A 181 3.76 10.68 -20.73
C TRP A 181 2.42 10.36 -20.06
N HIS A 182 1.67 9.39 -20.59
CA HIS A 182 0.40 8.96 -20.00
C HIS A 182 0.57 8.34 -18.62
N ARG A 183 1.60 7.49 -18.39
CA ARG A 183 1.91 6.95 -17.07
C ARG A 183 2.28 8.05 -16.07
N GLN A 184 3.14 8.98 -16.48
CA GLN A 184 3.63 10.07 -15.64
C GLN A 184 2.54 11.07 -15.24
N SER A 185 1.62 11.38 -16.16
CA SER A 185 0.48 12.27 -15.91
C SER A 185 -0.72 11.55 -15.27
N GLY A 186 -0.87 10.25 -15.54
CA GLY A 186 -1.97 9.41 -15.06
C GLY A 186 -2.06 9.35 -13.54
N LEU A 187 -0.92 9.38 -12.84
CA LEU A 187 -0.89 9.43 -11.37
C LEU A 187 -1.59 10.69 -10.84
N LEU A 188 -1.33 11.86 -11.43
CA LEU A 188 -2.00 13.10 -11.05
C LEU A 188 -3.49 13.08 -11.43
N LEU A 189 -3.82 12.58 -12.62
CA LEU A 189 -5.21 12.46 -13.07
C LEU A 189 -6.03 11.53 -12.18
N ALA A 190 -5.46 10.41 -11.72
CA ALA A 190 -6.11 9.48 -10.80
C ALA A 190 -6.45 10.16 -9.46
N GLU A 191 -5.56 11.00 -8.94
CA GLU A 191 -5.84 11.76 -7.72
C GLU A 191 -7.00 12.74 -7.88
N LEU A 192 -7.18 13.37 -9.04
CA LEU A 192 -8.30 14.29 -9.25
C LEU A 192 -9.67 13.61 -9.19
N GLN A 193 -9.77 12.32 -9.51
CA GLN A 193 -11.04 11.60 -9.61
C GLN A 193 -11.79 11.50 -8.28
N GLY A 194 -11.10 11.51 -7.14
CA GLY A 194 -11.75 11.44 -5.84
C GLY A 194 -12.24 12.80 -5.29
N ILE A 195 -11.85 13.92 -5.90
CA ILE A 195 -12.17 15.27 -5.38
C ILE A 195 -13.68 15.53 -5.41
N PRO A 196 -14.42 15.24 -6.50
CA PRO A 196 -15.86 15.50 -6.54
C PRO A 196 -16.63 14.77 -5.44
N GLU A 197 -16.29 13.50 -5.16
CA GLU A 197 -16.93 12.72 -4.10
C GLU A 197 -16.63 13.28 -2.71
N MET A 198 -15.37 13.69 -2.48
CA MET A 198 -14.98 14.37 -1.24
C MET A 198 -15.79 15.66 -1.02
N LEU A 199 -15.96 16.48 -2.05
CA LEU A 199 -16.71 17.74 -1.94
C LEU A 199 -18.23 17.54 -1.82
N ALA A 200 -18.77 16.39 -2.21
CA ALA A 200 -20.20 16.09 -2.09
C ALA A 200 -20.62 15.72 -0.66
N ARG A 201 -19.66 15.35 0.21
CA ARG A 201 -19.95 14.92 1.58
C ARG A 201 -20.00 16.13 2.53
N PRO A 202 -21.04 16.28 3.37
CA PRO A 202 -21.18 17.42 4.29
C PRO A 202 -20.00 17.61 5.23
N VAL A 203 -19.35 16.52 5.65
CA VAL A 203 -18.25 16.57 6.62
C VAL A 203 -16.90 16.96 5.98
N THR A 204 -16.79 16.93 4.65
CA THR A 204 -15.55 17.23 3.92
C THR A 204 -15.75 18.29 2.83
N VAL A 205 -16.88 19.00 2.81
CA VAL A 205 -17.16 20.07 1.83
C VAL A 205 -16.30 21.32 2.04
N GLY A 206 -15.78 21.52 3.25
CA GLY A 206 -14.94 22.67 3.61
C GLY A 206 -15.68 24.01 3.44
N SER A 207 -14.92 25.08 3.16
CA SER A 207 -15.49 26.39 2.88
C SER A 207 -15.89 26.52 1.40
N PRO A 208 -16.87 27.39 1.05
CA PRO A 208 -17.23 27.65 -0.34
C PRO A 208 -16.04 28.04 -1.23
N GLU A 209 -15.11 28.81 -0.70
CA GLU A 209 -13.93 29.32 -1.41
C GLU A 209 -12.96 28.17 -1.74
N THR A 210 -12.59 27.35 -0.75
CA THR A 210 -11.66 26.24 -0.96
C THR A 210 -12.26 25.14 -1.85
N ALA A 211 -13.58 24.90 -1.72
CA ALA A 211 -14.30 24.00 -2.60
C ALA A 211 -14.33 24.51 -4.06
N ALA A 212 -14.50 25.81 -4.29
CA ALA A 212 -14.46 26.40 -5.62
C ALA A 212 -13.08 26.29 -6.27
N VAL A 213 -12.01 26.51 -5.49
CA VAL A 213 -10.62 26.32 -5.96
C VAL A 213 -10.39 24.87 -6.38
N LEU A 214 -10.80 23.90 -5.57
CA LEU A 214 -10.65 22.48 -5.91
C LEU A 214 -11.44 22.09 -7.17
N ARG A 215 -12.66 22.61 -7.36
CA ARG A 215 -13.42 22.39 -8.60
C ARG A 215 -12.69 22.93 -9.82
N THR A 216 -12.08 24.11 -9.70
CA THR A 216 -11.26 24.71 -10.77
C THR A 216 -10.02 23.85 -11.09
N VAL A 217 -9.37 23.32 -10.06
CA VAL A 217 -8.22 22.42 -10.22
C VAL A 217 -8.61 21.13 -10.95
N VAL A 218 -9.77 20.54 -10.62
CA VAL A 218 -10.30 19.35 -11.29
C VAL A 218 -10.58 19.59 -12.78
N THR A 219 -10.96 20.80 -13.17
CA THR A 219 -11.22 21.13 -14.58
C THR A 219 -9.97 21.53 -15.35
N GLU A 220 -9.07 22.30 -14.75
CA GLU A 220 -7.93 22.90 -15.47
C GLU A 220 -6.72 21.97 -15.59
N ILE A 221 -6.43 21.14 -14.58
CA ILE A 221 -5.25 20.25 -14.63
C ILE A 221 -5.34 19.26 -15.82
N PRO A 222 -6.46 18.58 -16.07
CA PRO A 222 -6.56 17.67 -17.21
C PRO A 222 -6.32 18.37 -18.55
N GLN A 223 -6.88 19.57 -18.74
CA GLN A 223 -6.70 20.39 -19.94
C GLN A 223 -5.24 20.79 -20.14
N ALA A 224 -4.56 21.19 -19.06
CA ALA A 224 -3.14 21.52 -19.11
C ALA A 224 -2.29 20.31 -19.49
N ILE A 225 -2.58 19.12 -18.93
CA ILE A 225 -1.87 17.87 -19.26
C ILE A 225 -2.03 17.53 -20.74
N GLU A 226 -3.25 17.65 -21.28
CA GLU A 226 -3.52 17.42 -22.70
C GLU A 226 -2.74 18.39 -23.58
N GLN A 227 -2.72 19.69 -23.21
CA GLN A 227 -1.97 20.72 -23.92
C GLN A 227 -0.46 20.45 -23.92
N TRP A 228 0.12 20.03 -22.78
CA TRP A 228 1.54 19.66 -22.69
C TRP A 228 1.83 18.42 -23.54
N GLY A 229 0.94 17.42 -23.54
CA GLY A 229 1.07 16.23 -24.39
C GLY A 229 1.06 16.57 -25.88
N ALA A 230 0.14 17.44 -26.32
CA ALA A 230 0.09 17.93 -27.69
C ALA A 230 1.34 18.75 -28.07
N SER A 231 1.84 19.56 -27.14
CA SER A 231 3.06 20.36 -27.33
C SER A 231 4.32 19.47 -27.44
N LEU A 232 4.39 18.39 -26.65
CA LEU A 232 5.43 17.37 -26.76
C LEU A 232 5.37 16.66 -28.12
N ALA A 233 4.18 16.27 -28.56
CA ALA A 233 3.98 15.64 -29.89
C ALA A 233 4.44 16.57 -31.03
N GLY A 234 4.11 17.86 -30.93
CA GLY A 234 4.55 18.90 -31.86
C GLY A 234 6.00 19.34 -31.70
N ARG A 235 6.73 18.83 -30.69
CA ARG A 235 8.08 19.26 -30.31
C ARG A 235 8.23 20.77 -30.10
N SER A 236 7.14 21.46 -29.74
CA SER A 236 7.17 22.89 -29.41
C SER A 236 7.68 23.16 -28.00
N VAL A 237 7.74 22.12 -27.16
CA VAL A 237 8.30 22.12 -25.81
C VAL A 237 9.23 20.93 -25.64
N THR A 238 10.23 21.06 -24.77
CA THR A 238 11.11 19.94 -24.43
C THR A 238 10.44 19.01 -23.40
N PRO A 239 10.87 17.73 -23.32
CA PRO A 239 10.43 16.82 -22.26
C PRO A 239 10.61 17.39 -20.85
N GLU A 240 11.72 18.09 -20.60
CA GLU A 240 11.99 18.70 -19.30
C GLU A 240 11.02 19.83 -18.97
N GLN A 241 10.65 20.66 -19.95
CA GLN A 241 9.64 21.71 -19.76
C GLN A 241 8.27 21.12 -19.43
N ALA A 242 7.89 20.02 -20.08
CA ALA A 242 6.62 19.35 -19.77
C ALA A 242 6.64 18.69 -18.37
N LEU A 243 7.77 18.12 -17.95
CA LEU A 243 7.96 17.58 -16.59
C LEU A 243 7.93 18.69 -15.53
N ASP A 244 8.50 19.87 -15.81
CA ASP A 244 8.38 21.05 -14.95
C ASP A 244 6.91 21.50 -14.87
N GLY A 245 6.18 21.46 -15.99
CA GLY A 245 4.75 21.69 -16.04
C GLY A 245 3.97 20.73 -15.14
N LEU A 246 4.24 19.43 -15.20
CA LEU A 246 3.63 18.44 -14.30
C LEU A 246 3.93 18.74 -12.83
N LYS A 247 5.18 19.10 -12.50
CA LYS A 247 5.54 19.49 -11.14
C LYS A 247 4.71 20.69 -10.65
N ILE A 248 4.56 21.72 -11.46
CA ILE A 248 3.75 22.90 -11.11
C ILE A 248 2.29 22.52 -10.86
N LEU A 249 1.71 21.66 -11.71
CA LEU A 249 0.32 21.20 -11.54
C LEU A 249 0.15 20.39 -10.24
N ARG A 250 1.15 19.58 -9.87
CA ARG A 250 1.16 18.84 -8.59
C ARG A 250 1.25 19.75 -7.38
N ASP A 251 2.12 20.75 -7.43
CA ASP A 251 2.27 21.76 -6.37
C ASP A 251 0.96 22.55 -6.18
N ARG A 252 0.29 22.88 -7.30
CA ARG A 252 -1.02 23.54 -7.30
C ARG A 252 -2.09 22.68 -6.64
N LEU A 253 -2.21 21.41 -7.02
CA LEU A 253 -3.16 20.49 -6.38
C LEU A 253 -2.87 20.32 -4.90
N SER A 254 -1.59 20.15 -4.54
CA SER A 254 -1.19 19.94 -3.15
C SER A 254 -1.50 21.15 -2.27
N SER A 255 -1.27 22.35 -2.79
CA SER A 255 -1.62 23.60 -2.13
C SER A 255 -3.13 23.76 -1.95
N ALA A 256 -3.93 23.46 -2.99
CA ALA A 256 -5.39 23.52 -2.91
C ALA A 256 -5.97 22.51 -1.91
N LEU A 257 -5.45 21.27 -1.89
CA LEU A 257 -5.85 20.26 -0.91
C LEU A 257 -5.47 20.66 0.51
N THR A 258 -4.30 21.27 0.70
CA THR A 258 -3.84 21.74 2.02
C THR A 258 -4.73 22.85 2.55
N ALA A 259 -5.01 23.88 1.74
CA ALA A 259 -5.93 24.96 2.12
C ALA A 259 -7.33 24.42 2.45
N HIS A 260 -7.79 23.43 1.68
CA HIS A 260 -9.08 22.79 1.93
C HIS A 260 -9.10 21.98 3.24
N ILE A 261 -8.03 21.25 3.56
CA ILE A 261 -7.86 20.55 4.84
C ILE A 261 -7.98 21.54 6.01
N GLU A 262 -7.32 22.69 5.91
CA GLU A 262 -7.35 23.71 6.95
C GLU A 262 -8.77 24.27 7.13
N ALA A 263 -9.48 24.52 6.03
CA ALA A 263 -10.87 24.96 6.07
C ALA A 263 -11.83 23.91 6.68
N VAL A 264 -11.68 22.64 6.30
CA VAL A 264 -12.47 21.53 6.89
C VAL A 264 -12.18 21.41 8.39
N THR A 265 -10.91 21.52 8.78
CA THR A 265 -10.50 21.44 10.19
C THR A 265 -11.11 22.59 11.00
N ALA A 266 -11.05 23.82 10.47
CA ALA A 266 -11.63 25.00 11.11
C ALA A 266 -13.16 24.91 11.23
N ALA A 267 -13.83 24.25 10.29
CA ALA A 267 -15.29 24.06 10.34
C ALA A 267 -15.73 23.01 11.36
N ILE A 268 -14.87 22.02 11.67
CA ILE A 268 -15.19 20.91 12.59
C ILE A 268 -14.74 21.21 14.02
N ALA A 269 -13.57 21.81 14.18
CA ALA A 269 -13.01 22.11 15.49
C ALA A 269 -13.88 23.15 16.22
N ARG A 270 -14.27 22.84 17.46
CA ARG A 270 -15.06 23.77 18.29
C ARG A 270 -14.18 24.77 19.02
N THR A 271 -12.90 24.44 19.19
CA THR A 271 -11.91 25.27 19.85
C THR A 271 -10.60 25.32 19.08
N THR A 272 -9.80 26.36 19.29
CA THR A 272 -8.45 26.47 18.73
C THR A 272 -7.56 25.28 19.11
N ARG A 273 -7.73 24.74 20.32
CA ARG A 273 -6.97 23.58 20.80
C ARG A 273 -7.32 22.30 20.03
N GLU A 274 -8.60 22.09 19.71
CA GLU A 274 -9.03 20.97 18.87
C GLU A 274 -8.52 21.11 17.45
N ALA A 275 -8.50 22.33 16.89
CA ALA A 275 -7.97 22.61 15.57
C ALA A 275 -6.47 22.30 15.47
N GLU A 276 -5.68 22.74 16.45
CA GLU A 276 -4.23 22.45 16.52
C GLU A 276 -3.95 20.95 16.64
N LEU A 277 -4.72 20.25 17.49
CA LEU A 277 -4.56 18.81 17.67
C LEU A 277 -4.88 18.02 16.39
N MET A 278 -5.94 18.42 15.67
CA MET A 278 -6.27 17.85 14.37
C MET A 278 -5.15 18.12 13.37
N LYS A 279 -4.66 19.36 13.28
CA LYS A 279 -3.56 19.76 12.38
C LYS A 279 -2.28 18.98 12.67
N GLU A 280 -1.91 18.83 13.94
CA GLU A 280 -0.74 18.04 14.35
C GLU A 280 -0.89 16.59 13.92
N ARG A 281 -2.04 15.95 14.20
CA ARG A 281 -2.23 14.54 13.84
C ARG A 281 -2.25 14.32 12.33
N MET A 282 -2.87 15.24 11.57
CA MET A 282 -2.86 15.18 10.11
C MET A 282 -1.45 15.33 9.55
N SER A 283 -0.66 16.29 10.08
CA SER A 283 0.73 16.47 9.69
C SER A 283 1.60 15.24 10.02
N ALA A 284 1.33 14.56 11.14
CA ALA A 284 2.03 13.33 11.52
C ALA A 284 1.72 12.20 10.53
N VAL A 285 0.43 11.99 10.20
CA VAL A 285 0.03 10.98 9.21
C VAL A 285 0.60 11.28 7.83
N GLN A 286 0.61 12.54 7.40
CA GLN A 286 1.23 12.92 6.13
C GLN A 286 2.73 12.63 6.13
N ARG A 287 3.45 12.93 7.22
CA ARG A 287 4.87 12.57 7.39
C ARG A 287 5.11 11.06 7.43
N GLU A 288 4.21 10.29 8.04
CA GLU A 288 4.27 8.83 8.01
C GLU A 288 4.09 8.31 6.58
N GLN A 289 3.07 8.79 5.86
CA GLN A 289 2.79 8.42 4.46
C GLN A 289 3.90 8.81 3.50
N ALA A 290 4.50 9.99 3.70
CA ALA A 290 5.68 10.47 2.99
C ALA A 290 6.81 9.44 2.99
N ASN A 291 7.01 8.75 4.12
CA ASN A 291 8.05 7.74 4.27
C ASN A 291 7.68 6.42 3.60
N PHE A 292 6.39 6.06 3.53
CA PHE A 292 5.90 4.84 2.89
C PHE A 292 5.78 4.95 1.36
N ARG A 293 5.61 6.14 0.80
CA ARG A 293 5.36 6.36 -0.64
C ARG A 293 6.57 6.33 -1.56
N ARG A 294 7.72 5.84 -1.11
CA ARG A 294 8.93 5.70 -1.93
C ARG A 294 8.77 4.74 -3.14
N THR A 295 7.65 4.01 -3.22
CA THR A 295 7.45 2.90 -4.17
C THR A 295 6.76 3.27 -5.48
N SER A 296 6.00 4.38 -5.55
CA SER A 296 5.38 4.84 -6.80
C SER A 296 6.19 6.02 -7.35
N ARG A 297 7.09 5.74 -8.28
CA ARG A 297 8.06 6.72 -8.77
C ARG A 297 7.63 7.22 -10.14
N SER A 298 6.89 8.31 -10.15
CA SER A 298 6.95 9.17 -11.31
C SER A 298 8.33 9.84 -11.39
N ILE A 299 8.73 10.27 -12.59
CA ILE A 299 9.99 10.99 -12.85
C ILE A 299 10.10 12.24 -11.99
N VAL A 300 8.99 12.96 -11.79
CA VAL A 300 8.95 14.15 -10.94
C VAL A 300 9.18 13.81 -9.48
N ASP A 301 8.59 12.72 -8.96
CA ASP A 301 8.76 12.31 -7.56
C ASP A 301 10.18 11.80 -7.31
N ALA A 302 10.74 11.04 -8.26
CA ALA A 302 12.11 10.56 -8.22
C ALA A 302 13.12 11.72 -8.23
N ALA A 303 12.91 12.72 -9.09
CA ALA A 303 13.78 13.88 -9.20
C ALA A 303 13.61 14.89 -8.05
N TYR A 304 12.41 14.98 -7.47
CA TYR A 304 12.09 15.92 -6.40
C TYR A 304 11.28 15.25 -5.28
N PRO A 305 11.92 14.41 -4.43
CA PRO A 305 11.21 13.67 -3.38
C PRO A 305 10.56 14.54 -2.31
N ALA A 306 10.98 15.81 -2.20
CA ALA A 306 10.40 16.79 -1.30
C ALA A 306 9.10 17.42 -1.85
N ALA A 307 8.87 17.35 -3.17
CA ALA A 307 7.65 17.83 -3.82
C ALA A 307 6.59 16.73 -3.82
N GLN A 308 6.21 16.26 -2.64
CA GLN A 308 5.29 15.15 -2.50
C GLN A 308 3.89 15.56 -2.91
N LEU A 309 3.28 14.77 -3.78
CA LEU A 309 1.88 14.95 -4.15
C LEU A 309 0.98 14.68 -2.94
N ALA A 310 0.20 15.69 -2.54
CA ALA A 310 -0.90 15.46 -1.62
C ALA A 310 -1.97 14.64 -2.34
N THR A 311 -2.42 13.57 -1.69
CA THR A 311 -3.39 12.63 -2.28
C THR A 311 -4.67 12.59 -1.49
N ILE A 312 -5.76 12.17 -2.12
CA ILE A 312 -7.07 12.06 -1.48
C ILE A 312 -7.10 10.90 -0.50
N VAL A 313 -6.41 9.81 -0.82
CA VAL A 313 -6.22 8.71 0.13
C VAL A 313 -5.48 9.22 1.37
N GLY A 314 -4.46 10.06 1.16
CA GLY A 314 -3.72 10.70 2.23
C GLY A 314 -4.59 11.59 3.09
N PHE A 315 -5.39 12.44 2.44
CA PHE A 315 -6.41 13.28 3.05
C PHE A 315 -7.37 12.47 3.92
N ASN A 316 -8.02 11.44 3.36
CA ASN A 316 -9.02 10.65 4.07
C ASN A 316 -8.42 9.97 5.31
N GLN A 317 -7.21 9.42 5.20
CA GLN A 317 -6.52 8.79 6.33
C GLN A 317 -6.15 9.82 7.41
N ALA A 318 -5.59 10.97 7.01
CA ALA A 318 -5.25 12.05 7.92
C ALA A 318 -6.51 12.57 8.64
N PHE A 319 -7.59 12.77 7.90
CA PHE A 319 -8.87 13.24 8.41
C PHE A 319 -9.51 12.27 9.41
N GLN A 320 -9.52 10.97 9.10
CA GLN A 320 -9.99 9.95 10.03
C GLN A 320 -9.13 9.86 11.28
N ALA A 321 -7.80 9.98 11.14
CA ALA A 321 -6.90 10.01 12.28
C ALA A 321 -7.16 11.23 13.19
N ALA A 322 -7.43 12.40 12.59
CA ALA A 322 -7.77 13.61 13.32
C ALA A 322 -9.08 13.47 14.11
N GLN A 323 -10.13 12.92 13.49
CA GLN A 323 -11.41 12.66 14.19
C GLN A 323 -11.24 11.67 15.34
N ASN A 324 -10.48 10.60 15.15
CA ASN A 324 -10.20 9.62 16.19
C ASN A 324 -9.45 10.25 17.37
N GLU A 325 -8.48 11.14 17.09
CA GLU A 325 -7.71 11.81 18.14
C GLU A 325 -8.55 12.83 18.92
N LEU A 326 -9.47 13.53 18.23
CA LEU A 326 -10.45 14.38 18.88
C LEU A 326 -11.38 13.57 19.78
N ALA A 327 -11.92 12.44 19.29
CA ALA A 327 -12.78 11.56 20.07
C ALA A 327 -12.08 11.01 21.33
N LYS A 328 -10.80 10.63 21.22
CA LYS A 328 -9.99 10.22 22.38
C LYS A 328 -9.82 11.33 23.39
N ASN A 329 -9.50 12.56 22.95
CA ASN A 329 -9.35 13.68 23.87
C ASN A 329 -10.66 14.05 24.57
N LEU A 330 -11.79 14.00 23.86
CA LEU A 330 -13.11 14.20 24.46
C LEU A 330 -13.45 13.09 25.47
N ALA A 331 -13.12 11.82 25.17
CA ALA A 331 -13.29 10.71 26.10
C ALA A 331 -12.40 10.85 27.34
N ALA A 332 -11.16 11.30 27.18
CA ALA A 332 -10.25 11.57 28.30
C ALA A 332 -10.73 12.75 29.15
N ALA A 333 -11.21 13.83 28.53
CA ALA A 333 -11.77 14.99 29.22
C ALA A 333 -13.05 14.64 30.00
N THR A 334 -13.93 13.82 29.41
CA THR A 334 -15.14 13.35 30.10
C THR A 334 -14.82 12.38 31.24
N ALA A 335 -13.83 11.50 31.09
CA ALA A 335 -13.34 10.63 32.18
C ALA A 335 -12.69 11.43 33.32
N ALA A 336 -11.97 12.51 33.01
CA ALA A 336 -11.38 13.43 34.01
C ALA A 336 -12.42 14.35 34.67
N ALA A 337 -13.51 14.66 33.98
CA ALA A 337 -14.62 15.48 34.48
C ALA A 337 -15.69 14.67 35.22
N GLN A 338 -15.63 13.33 35.21
CA GLN A 338 -16.40 12.55 36.16
C GLN A 338 -15.87 12.89 37.56
N PRO A 339 -16.69 13.43 38.47
CA PRO A 339 -16.31 13.45 39.86
C PRO A 339 -16.03 12.00 40.23
N THR A 340 -14.85 11.72 40.80
CA THR A 340 -14.71 10.53 41.61
C THR A 340 -15.77 10.69 42.69
N THR A 341 -16.93 10.09 42.51
CA THR A 341 -17.90 9.96 43.59
C THR A 341 -17.20 9.09 44.61
N GLY A 342 -16.58 9.77 45.57
CA GLY A 342 -16.20 9.22 46.85
C GLY A 342 -17.48 8.68 47.46
N TYR A 343 -17.74 7.40 47.19
CA TYR A 343 -18.47 6.58 48.13
C TYR A 343 -17.48 6.24 49.24
N GLY A 344 -17.79 6.76 50.43
CA GLY A 344 -16.89 6.79 51.58
C GLY A 344 -16.31 5.43 51.95
N SER A 345 -14.99 5.39 52.04
CA SER A 345 -14.28 4.42 52.88
C SER A 345 -14.27 4.95 54.31
N SER A 346 -15.37 4.76 55.04
CA SER A 346 -15.40 4.86 56.49
C SER A 346 -16.37 3.81 57.06
N GLY A 347 -15.82 2.70 57.56
CA GLY A 347 -16.59 1.64 58.22
C GLY A 347 -15.89 0.30 58.09
N GLY A 348 -14.99 0.00 59.04
CA GLY A 348 -14.04 -1.09 58.94
C GLY A 348 -14.60 -2.51 59.12
N SER A 349 -13.77 -3.48 58.74
CA SER A 349 -13.44 -4.67 59.54
C SER A 349 -12.59 -5.62 58.69
N PHE A 350 -11.28 -5.63 58.95
CA PHE A 350 -10.55 -6.90 59.06
C PHE A 350 -9.42 -6.71 60.07
N SER A 351 -9.75 -6.98 61.33
CA SER A 351 -8.77 -7.42 62.32
C SER A 351 -8.39 -8.85 61.98
N GLY A 352 -7.09 -9.13 61.86
CA GLY A 352 -6.59 -10.46 61.56
C GLY A 352 -5.08 -10.50 61.58
N SER A 353 -4.52 -10.26 62.76
CA SER A 353 -3.14 -10.54 63.13
C SER A 353 -2.69 -11.94 62.72
N GLY A 354 -1.45 -12.07 62.24
CA GLY A 354 -0.81 -13.35 61.97
C GLY A 354 0.69 -13.22 61.66
N SER A 355 1.45 -12.60 62.57
CA SER A 355 2.90 -12.82 62.67
C SER A 355 3.17 -14.25 63.09
N SER A 356 4.07 -14.96 62.40
CA SER A 356 5.16 -15.84 62.90
C SER A 356 5.68 -16.69 61.73
N SER A 357 6.88 -16.45 61.19
CA SER A 357 8.21 -16.83 61.69
C SER A 357 8.38 -18.34 61.89
N THR A 358 9.36 -18.94 61.21
CA THR A 358 10.29 -19.90 61.82
C THR A 358 11.53 -20.06 60.93
N PHE A 359 12.66 -19.74 61.58
CA PHE A 359 14.07 -20.03 61.36
C PHE A 359 14.59 -20.54 60.01
#